data_AF-A0A7Y4CMT9-F1
#
_entry.id   AF-A0A7Y4CMT9-F1
#
_cell.length_a   1.000
_cell.length_b   1.000
_cell.length_c   1.000
_cell.angle_alpha   90.00
_cell.angle_beta   90.00
_cell.angle_gamma   90.00
#
_symmetry.space_group_name_H-M   'P 1'
#
loop_
_entity.id
_entity.type
_entity.pdbx_description
1 polymer ?
#
loop_
_entity_poly.entity_id
_entity_poly.type
_entity_poly.pdbx_seq_one_letter_code
_entity_poly.pdbx_strand_id
1 'polypeptide(L)'
;MTTKHDQTNEDFLEQSIVEQLVGKYDKGHATSYLASSKHLLENTGEHLSTTTIESIFKSKARYYSGIQSVQTGLKHIDIFITPELARDMLRFSRRGAVNANNKNRRLSKAKVKKYAEAMKKGEWCLTGEPIIISDDGEILNGHHRLEAACEAMRGFIATLTFGVIDERSFANIDVGNMRSRAQVLEMAGVKVNAQSLSRVAMLAKAFESTKNPFAFRGTQGTSFQPSEILTYVEQNHELALSVDFVSKVLKRHKLESQASESVYAFAHYLIKKKLTESHLECLPLTPEVYLTRLISSIGLESEDDVEYQVRKYLQSLVHESSSYSLLCRLSAIFKGWNSYLNIPIVGNKITVKRISRYRKDEDGNKVPLPSAGNINEAFTVPCVIKGLTPKRIMKQANVEVE
;
A
#
# COMPACT_ATOMS: atom_id res chain seq x y z
N MET A 1 -37.94 1.64 8.30
CA MET A 1 -37.33 1.34 9.63
C MET A 1 -35.89 0.78 9.53
N THR A 2 -35.22 0.89 8.38
CA THR A 2 -33.88 0.31 8.13
C THR A 2 -32.71 1.29 8.28
N THR A 3 -32.95 2.60 8.42
CA THR A 3 -31.89 3.63 8.39
C THR A 3 -31.13 3.84 9.70
N LYS A 4 -31.72 3.53 10.86
CA LYS A 4 -31.04 3.70 12.17
C LYS A 4 -29.99 2.63 12.51
N HIS A 5 -30.07 1.45 11.87
CA HIS A 5 -29.20 0.31 12.17
C HIS A 5 -27.88 0.31 11.38
N ASP A 6 -27.84 1.00 10.22
CA ASP A 6 -26.60 1.16 9.43
C ASP A 6 -25.71 2.28 10.01
N GLN A 7 -26.29 3.41 10.42
CA GLN A 7 -25.54 4.52 11.04
C GLN A 7 -24.80 4.09 12.33
N THR A 8 -25.44 3.29 13.17
CA THR A 8 -24.82 2.80 14.42
C THR A 8 -23.65 1.83 14.19
N ASN A 9 -23.63 1.11 13.07
CA ASN A 9 -22.52 0.23 12.69
C ASN A 9 -21.36 1.00 12.04
N GLU A 10 -21.66 2.04 11.26
CA GLU A 10 -20.64 2.96 10.72
C GLU A 10 -19.95 3.72 11.85
N ASP A 11 -20.70 4.29 12.79
CA ASP A 11 -20.16 5.03 13.94
C ASP A 11 -19.27 4.14 14.84
N PHE A 12 -19.67 2.89 15.09
CA PHE A 12 -18.89 1.94 15.88
C PHE A 12 -17.61 1.49 15.17
N LEU A 13 -17.66 1.35 13.85
CA LEU A 13 -16.48 1.00 13.05
C LEU A 13 -15.52 2.19 12.97
N GLU A 14 -16.03 3.40 12.77
CA GLU A 14 -15.28 4.65 12.82
C GLU A 14 -14.60 4.80 14.18
N GLN A 15 -15.34 4.69 15.28
CA GLN A 15 -14.79 4.74 16.63
C GLN A 15 -13.75 3.63 16.85
N SER A 16 -14.02 2.39 16.44
CA SER A 16 -13.05 1.31 16.60
C SER A 16 -11.77 1.51 15.78
N ILE A 17 -11.85 2.11 14.60
CA ILE A 17 -10.69 2.43 13.76
C ILE A 17 -9.93 3.60 14.41
N VAL A 18 -10.64 4.66 14.80
CA VAL A 18 -10.06 5.84 15.45
C VAL A 18 -9.41 5.47 16.78
N GLU A 19 -10.05 4.71 17.66
CA GLU A 19 -9.49 4.30 18.96
C GLU A 19 -8.24 3.42 18.82
N GLN A 20 -8.21 2.50 17.84
CA GLN A 20 -7.02 1.67 17.58
C GLN A 20 -5.86 2.49 16.98
N LEU A 21 -6.15 3.56 16.26
CA LEU A 21 -5.16 4.45 15.66
C LEU A 21 -4.69 5.54 16.64
N VAL A 22 -5.59 6.11 17.45
CA VAL A 22 -5.33 7.10 18.50
C VAL A 22 -4.59 6.47 19.69
N GLY A 23 -4.89 5.22 20.04
CA GLY A 23 -4.16 4.49 21.09
C GLY A 23 -2.66 4.29 20.81
N LYS A 24 -2.21 4.52 19.58
CA LYS A 24 -0.78 4.59 19.22
C LYS A 24 -0.17 5.98 19.39
N TYR A 25 -0.98 7.04 19.36
CA TYR A 25 -0.53 8.43 19.48
C TYR A 25 -0.42 8.89 20.94
N ASP A 26 -1.26 8.34 21.83
CA ASP A 26 -1.27 8.70 23.26
C ASP A 26 -0.14 8.06 24.09
N LYS A 27 0.67 7.17 23.48
CA LYS A 27 1.99 6.87 24.04
C LYS A 27 2.97 7.93 23.55
N GLY A 28 2.92 9.08 24.21
CA GLY A 28 3.94 10.12 24.11
C GLY A 28 5.30 9.58 24.50
N HIS A 29 6.04 9.03 23.54
CA HIS A 29 7.46 8.77 23.66
C HIS A 29 8.19 9.73 22.73
N ALA A 30 9.04 10.56 23.33
CA ALA A 30 9.93 11.48 22.66
C ALA A 30 10.66 10.76 21.52
N THR A 31 10.28 11.06 20.29
CA THR A 31 10.83 10.49 19.06
C THR A 31 12.23 11.06 18.82
N SER A 32 13.25 10.58 19.52
CA SER A 32 14.64 10.91 19.21
C SER A 32 15.22 9.81 18.30
N TYR A 33 15.49 10.15 17.04
CA TYR A 33 16.29 9.30 16.15
C TYR A 33 17.69 9.11 16.76
N LEU A 34 17.88 8.02 17.51
CA LEU A 34 19.13 7.75 18.22
C LEU A 34 20.33 7.72 17.26
N ALA A 35 20.16 7.08 16.09
CA ALA A 35 21.20 6.99 15.06
C ALA A 35 21.60 8.35 14.44
N SER A 36 20.79 9.40 14.62
CA SER A 36 21.08 10.77 14.16
C SER A 36 21.30 11.75 15.31
N SER A 37 21.47 11.24 16.53
CA SER A 37 21.65 12.05 17.73
C SER A 37 23.03 12.72 17.72
N LYS A 38 23.05 14.05 17.63
CA LYS A 38 24.30 14.85 17.77
C LYS A 38 24.96 14.63 19.13
N HIS A 39 24.17 14.45 20.17
CA HIS A 39 24.66 14.19 21.54
C HIS A 39 25.41 12.85 21.67
N LEU A 40 25.01 11.81 20.93
CA LEU A 40 25.76 10.53 20.91
C LEU A 40 27.08 10.64 20.14
N LEU A 41 27.16 11.57 19.17
CA LEU A 41 28.38 11.87 18.43
C LEU A 41 29.35 12.75 19.24
N GLU A 42 28.82 13.66 20.06
CA GLU A 42 29.62 14.55 20.93
C GLU A 42 30.27 13.80 22.10
N ASN A 43 29.65 12.72 22.59
CA ASN A 43 30.18 11.86 23.66
C ASN A 43 31.01 10.66 23.15
N THR A 44 31.59 10.75 21.95
CA THR A 44 32.34 9.62 21.35
C THR A 44 33.66 9.36 22.06
N GLY A 45 33.73 8.20 22.71
CA GLY A 45 34.95 7.62 23.24
C GLY A 45 35.69 6.84 22.15
N GLU A 46 36.90 7.29 21.84
CA GLU A 46 37.95 6.55 21.15
C GLU A 46 37.77 6.27 19.65
N HIS A 47 38.79 6.68 18.89
CA HIS A 47 39.01 6.21 17.53
C HIS A 47 39.27 4.70 17.55
N LEU A 48 38.73 3.98 16.55
CA LEU A 48 39.05 2.58 16.39
C LEU A 48 40.55 2.41 16.14
N SER A 49 41.17 1.46 16.84
CA SER A 49 42.59 1.17 16.67
C SER A 49 42.88 0.69 15.25
N THR A 50 44.08 1.00 14.75
CA THR A 50 44.51 0.60 13.40
C THR A 50 44.39 -0.90 13.17
N THR A 51 44.73 -1.71 14.18
CA THR A 51 44.58 -3.18 14.15
C THR A 51 43.13 -3.62 13.98
N THR A 52 42.17 -2.92 14.61
CA THR A 52 40.74 -3.20 14.45
C THR A 52 40.26 -2.83 13.05
N ILE A 53 40.66 -1.66 12.54
CA ILE A 53 40.34 -1.20 11.18
C ILE A 53 40.91 -2.17 10.14
N GLU A 54 42.14 -2.65 10.33
CA GLU A 54 42.77 -3.67 9.49
C GLU A 54 42.02 -5.01 9.57
N SER A 55 41.54 -5.43 10.74
CA SER A 55 40.77 -6.67 10.85
C SER A 55 39.44 -6.60 10.09
N ILE A 56 38.80 -5.42 10.06
CA ILE A 56 37.51 -5.19 9.39
C ILE A 56 37.70 -5.01 7.87
N PHE A 57 38.56 -4.08 7.45
CA PHE A 57 38.69 -3.64 6.06
C PHE A 57 39.88 -4.28 5.32
N LYS A 58 40.69 -5.08 6.01
CA LYS A 58 41.85 -5.83 5.46
C LYS A 58 42.78 -4.89 4.67
N SER A 59 43.19 -5.29 3.47
CA SER A 59 44.10 -4.52 2.61
C SER A 59 43.55 -3.15 2.18
N LYS A 60 42.25 -2.89 2.37
CA LYS A 60 41.61 -1.60 2.07
C LYS A 60 41.56 -0.65 3.26
N ALA A 61 41.98 -1.08 4.47
CA ALA A 61 42.03 -0.23 5.68
C ALA A 61 42.73 1.12 5.45
N ARG A 62 43.79 1.14 4.61
CA ARG A 62 44.53 2.35 4.23
C ARG A 62 43.69 3.49 3.61
N TYR A 63 42.49 3.20 3.13
CA TYR A 63 41.58 4.19 2.54
C TYR A 63 40.56 4.76 3.53
N TYR A 64 40.48 4.21 4.75
CA TYR A 64 39.49 4.59 5.75
C TYR A 64 40.18 5.20 6.96
N SER A 65 40.07 6.52 7.12
CA SER A 65 40.59 7.27 8.28
C SER A 65 39.45 7.85 9.10
N GLY A 66 39.72 8.15 10.37
CA GLY A 66 38.75 8.84 11.25
C GLY A 66 37.56 7.99 11.69
N ILE A 67 37.63 6.66 11.62
CA ILE A 67 36.54 5.79 12.11
C ILE A 67 36.48 5.87 13.63
N GLN A 68 35.33 6.28 14.15
CA GLN A 68 35.07 6.39 15.59
C GLN A 68 34.12 5.27 16.04
N SER A 69 34.35 4.76 17.23
CA SER A 69 33.37 3.89 17.88
C SER A 69 32.31 4.75 18.56
N VAL A 70 31.05 4.31 18.52
CA VAL A 70 29.94 4.99 19.21
C VAL A 70 29.33 3.99 20.17
N GLN A 71 29.33 4.31 21.47
CA GLN A 71 28.62 3.51 22.45
C GLN A 71 27.12 3.75 22.29
N THR A 72 26.39 2.67 22.07
CA THR A 72 24.92 2.68 22.01
C THR A 72 24.37 1.69 23.03
N GLY A 73 23.07 1.76 23.33
CA GLY A 73 22.40 0.75 24.17
C GLY A 73 22.24 -0.62 23.50
N LEU A 74 22.63 -0.74 22.23
CA LEU A 74 22.48 -1.96 21.44
C LEU A 74 23.52 -3.01 21.87
N LYS A 75 23.04 -4.22 22.16
CA LYS A 75 23.88 -5.34 22.61
C LYS A 75 23.86 -6.46 21.57
N HIS A 76 24.95 -7.22 21.50
CA HIS A 76 25.11 -8.33 20.57
C HIS A 76 25.67 -9.56 21.30
N ILE A 77 25.16 -10.75 21.00
CA ILE A 77 25.66 -12.04 21.51
C ILE A 77 25.44 -13.14 20.49
N ASP A 78 26.41 -14.04 20.29
CA ASP A 78 26.23 -15.22 19.46
C ASP A 78 25.69 -16.38 20.31
N ILE A 79 24.56 -16.96 19.89
CA ILE A 79 23.91 -18.07 20.60
C ILE A 79 23.62 -19.24 19.66
N PHE A 80 23.63 -20.45 20.21
CA PHE A 80 23.09 -21.63 19.55
C PHE A 80 21.60 -21.76 19.84
N ILE A 81 20.78 -21.65 18.81
CA ILE A 81 19.32 -21.74 18.91
C ILE A 81 18.90 -23.16 18.59
N THR A 82 18.48 -23.91 19.62
CA THR A 82 17.89 -25.25 19.43
C THR A 82 16.48 -25.15 18.84
N PRO A 83 15.93 -26.23 18.26
CA PRO A 83 14.54 -26.24 17.81
C PRO A 83 13.54 -25.92 18.93
N GLU A 84 13.84 -26.35 20.15
CA GLU A 84 13.03 -26.05 21.35
C GLU A 84 13.09 -24.57 21.69
N LEU A 85 14.29 -23.98 21.72
CA LEU A 85 14.44 -22.55 21.96
C LEU A 85 13.77 -21.73 20.87
N ALA A 86 13.92 -22.10 19.59
CA ALA A 86 13.26 -21.41 18.48
C ALA A 86 11.73 -21.43 18.63
N ARG A 87 11.16 -22.57 19.00
CA ARG A 87 9.72 -22.72 19.26
C ARG A 87 9.29 -21.84 20.43
N ASP A 88 10.04 -21.83 21.51
CA ASP A 88 9.69 -21.08 22.72
C ASP A 88 9.82 -19.56 22.47
N MET A 89 10.84 -19.13 21.74
CA MET A 89 10.98 -17.76 21.23
C MET A 89 9.77 -17.36 20.38
N LEU A 90 9.36 -18.18 19.41
CA LEU A 90 8.18 -17.93 18.58
C LEU A 90 6.86 -17.95 19.36
N ARG A 91 6.81 -18.64 20.50
CA ARG A 91 5.61 -18.71 21.35
C ARG A 91 5.49 -17.51 22.28
N PHE A 92 6.56 -17.18 22.99
CA PHE A 92 6.54 -16.21 24.09
C PHE A 92 7.01 -14.82 23.69
N SER A 93 7.92 -14.72 22.72
CA SER A 93 8.52 -13.45 22.29
C SER A 93 8.03 -12.96 20.93
N ARG A 94 7.00 -13.61 20.35
CA ARG A 94 6.37 -13.12 19.11
C ARG A 94 5.60 -11.83 19.35
N ARG A 95 5.52 -10.97 18.33
CA ARG A 95 4.58 -9.83 18.35
C ARG A 95 3.15 -10.32 18.51
N GLY A 96 2.37 -9.63 19.33
CA GLY A 96 1.03 -10.05 19.73
C GLY A 96 1.01 -10.91 20.99
N ALA A 97 2.09 -11.62 21.32
CA ALA A 97 2.21 -12.33 22.61
C ALA A 97 2.76 -11.42 23.71
N VAL A 98 3.73 -10.57 23.37
CA VAL A 98 4.28 -9.55 24.28
C VAL A 98 3.40 -8.30 24.28
N ASN A 99 3.09 -7.75 23.10
CA ASN A 99 2.17 -6.62 22.95
C ASN A 99 0.96 -7.00 22.09
N ALA A 100 -0.22 -7.10 22.71
CA ALA A 100 -1.47 -7.54 22.08
C ALA A 100 -1.95 -6.63 20.93
N ASN A 101 -1.48 -5.37 20.88
CA ASN A 101 -1.86 -4.41 19.84
C ASN A 101 -1.09 -4.60 18.53
N ASN A 102 -0.01 -5.38 18.55
CA ASN A 102 0.83 -5.62 17.37
C ASN A 102 0.54 -6.99 16.76
N LYS A 103 0.66 -7.09 15.43
CA LYS A 103 0.62 -8.37 14.72
C LYS A 103 1.90 -8.64 13.97
N ASN A 104 2.31 -9.89 13.96
CA ASN A 104 3.43 -10.35 13.16
C ASN A 104 3.09 -10.34 11.67
N ARG A 105 4.11 -10.10 10.83
CA ARG A 105 3.97 -10.25 9.38
C ARG A 105 3.59 -11.69 9.06
N ARG A 106 2.76 -11.89 8.04
CA ARG A 106 2.53 -13.23 7.50
C ARG A 106 3.84 -13.81 6.99
N LEU A 107 4.24 -14.97 7.51
CA LEU A 107 5.45 -15.65 7.07
C LEU A 107 5.27 -16.24 5.67
N SER A 108 6.30 -16.11 4.85
CA SER A 108 6.35 -16.73 3.53
C SER A 108 6.75 -18.19 3.69
N LYS A 109 5.80 -19.10 3.50
CA LYS A 109 6.03 -20.55 3.59
C LYS A 109 7.14 -21.02 2.65
N ALA A 110 7.24 -20.44 1.45
CA ALA A 110 8.31 -20.77 0.50
C ALA A 110 9.71 -20.41 1.04
N LYS A 111 9.83 -19.26 1.73
CA LYS A 111 11.10 -18.82 2.32
C LYS A 111 11.49 -19.69 3.53
N VAL A 112 10.52 -20.03 4.38
CA VAL A 112 10.73 -20.97 5.50
C VAL A 112 11.19 -22.33 5.00
N LYS A 113 10.50 -22.92 4.02
CA LYS A 113 10.86 -24.22 3.45
C LYS A 113 12.27 -24.24 2.88
N LYS A 114 12.65 -23.20 2.11
CA LYS A 114 14.02 -23.06 1.57
C LYS A 114 15.08 -23.06 2.68
N TYR A 115 14.82 -22.34 3.76
CA TYR A 115 15.72 -22.29 4.90
C TYR A 115 15.77 -23.62 5.66
N ALA A 116 14.63 -24.25 5.88
CA ALA A 116 14.55 -25.54 6.55
C ALA A 116 15.29 -26.63 5.77
N GLU A 117 15.19 -26.65 4.43
CA GLU A 117 15.95 -27.56 3.57
C GLU A 117 17.46 -27.35 3.70
N ALA A 118 17.94 -26.09 3.69
CA ALA A 118 19.35 -25.78 3.89
C ALA A 118 19.86 -26.23 5.28
N MET A 119 19.07 -25.99 6.34
CA MET A 119 19.37 -26.47 7.69
C MET A 119 19.42 -28.00 7.77
N LYS A 120 18.48 -28.71 7.12
CA LYS A 120 18.47 -30.19 7.07
C LYS A 120 19.70 -30.77 6.38
N LYS A 121 20.17 -30.10 5.31
CA LYS A 121 21.35 -30.51 4.55
C LYS A 121 22.68 -30.15 5.22
N GLY A 122 22.66 -29.40 6.32
CA GLY A 122 23.88 -28.85 6.93
C GLY A 122 24.53 -27.74 6.10
N GLU A 123 23.79 -27.17 5.14
CA GLU A 123 24.22 -26.09 4.25
C GLU A 123 23.88 -24.70 4.83
N TRP A 124 23.49 -24.64 6.10
CA TRP A 124 23.13 -23.38 6.77
C TRP A 124 24.38 -22.65 7.25
N CYS A 125 24.68 -21.52 6.63
CA CYS A 125 25.82 -20.68 7.00
C CYS A 125 25.50 -19.78 8.20
N LEU A 126 26.53 -19.40 8.96
CA LEU A 126 26.43 -18.27 9.90
C LEU A 126 26.17 -16.99 9.12
N THR A 127 24.93 -16.51 9.16
CA THR A 127 24.51 -15.32 8.42
C THR A 127 24.86 -14.06 9.20
N GLY A 128 25.39 -13.03 8.53
CA GLY A 128 25.57 -11.70 9.14
C GLY A 128 24.26 -10.97 9.48
N GLU A 129 23.11 -11.55 9.12
CA GLU A 129 21.80 -11.06 9.58
C GLU A 129 21.55 -11.56 11.01
N PRO A 130 21.33 -10.71 12.01
CA PRO A 130 21.04 -11.14 13.38
C PRO A 130 19.57 -11.52 13.59
N ILE A 131 19.27 -12.24 14.67
CA ILE A 131 17.94 -12.25 15.28
C ILE A 131 17.83 -10.96 16.10
N ILE A 132 16.79 -10.16 15.88
CA ILE A 132 16.67 -8.84 16.54
C ILE A 132 15.52 -8.88 17.53
N ILE A 133 15.80 -8.46 18.77
CA ILE A 133 14.84 -8.38 19.87
C ILE A 133 14.69 -6.91 20.30
N SER A 134 13.45 -6.45 20.51
CA SER A 134 13.17 -5.12 21.06
C SER A 134 13.57 -5.03 22.54
N ASP A 135 13.56 -3.82 23.08
CA ASP A 135 13.76 -3.63 24.53
C ASP A 135 12.69 -4.37 25.37
N ASP A 136 11.44 -4.38 24.90
CA ASP A 136 10.32 -5.14 25.51
C ASP A 136 10.40 -6.67 25.34
N GLY A 137 11.40 -7.19 24.63
CA GLY A 137 11.53 -8.63 24.38
C GLY A 137 10.76 -9.17 23.16
N GLU A 138 10.25 -8.31 22.27
CA GLU A 138 9.62 -8.72 21.02
C GLU A 138 10.65 -9.11 19.96
N ILE A 139 10.44 -10.22 19.26
CA ILE A 139 11.20 -10.55 18.06
C ILE A 139 10.81 -9.57 16.95
N LEU A 140 11.77 -8.75 16.52
CA LEU A 140 11.61 -7.79 15.42
C LEU A 140 12.08 -8.39 14.09
N ASN A 141 13.12 -9.22 14.12
CA ASN A 141 13.65 -9.93 12.94
C ASN A 141 14.10 -11.34 13.30
N GLY A 142 14.07 -12.24 12.31
CA GLY A 142 14.52 -13.63 12.48
C GLY A 142 13.42 -14.69 12.42
N HIS A 143 12.14 -14.30 12.37
CA HIS A 143 11.01 -15.24 12.40
C HIS A 143 11.10 -16.37 11.36
N HIS A 144 11.49 -16.08 10.11
CA HIS A 144 11.63 -17.11 9.08
C HIS A 144 12.70 -18.15 9.42
N ARG A 145 13.76 -17.74 10.12
CA ARG A 145 14.87 -18.60 10.52
C ARG A 145 14.49 -19.45 11.73
N LEU A 146 13.81 -18.86 12.70
CA LEU A 146 13.25 -19.59 13.84
C LEU A 146 12.22 -20.64 13.38
N GLU A 147 11.29 -20.26 12.50
CA GLU A 147 10.28 -21.19 11.96
C GLU A 147 10.94 -22.31 11.16
N ALA A 148 11.98 -21.98 10.39
CA ALA A 148 12.75 -22.97 9.62
C ALA A 148 13.49 -23.96 10.52
N ALA A 149 14.03 -23.51 11.66
CA ALA A 149 14.67 -24.39 12.64
C ALA A 149 13.67 -25.37 13.26
N CYS A 150 12.45 -24.90 13.56
CA CYS A 150 11.35 -25.75 14.00
C CYS A 150 10.93 -26.75 12.91
N GLU A 151 10.76 -26.31 11.66
CA GLU A 151 10.39 -27.19 10.52
C GLU A 151 11.52 -28.18 10.17
N ALA A 152 12.78 -27.79 10.38
CA ALA A 152 13.95 -28.62 10.13
C ALA A 152 14.24 -29.61 11.25
N MET A 153 13.76 -29.35 12.47
CA MET A 153 14.23 -30.02 13.70
C MET A 153 15.76 -29.97 13.82
N ARG A 154 16.35 -28.83 13.45
CA ARG A 154 17.80 -28.56 13.50
C ARG A 154 18.06 -27.21 14.13
N GLY A 155 18.99 -27.17 15.08
CA GLY A 155 19.44 -25.91 15.67
C GLY A 155 20.41 -25.17 14.75
N PHE A 156 20.58 -23.88 14.98
CA PHE A 156 21.51 -23.04 14.21
C PHE A 156 22.17 -21.99 15.10
N ILE A 157 23.37 -21.56 14.74
CA ILE A 157 24.06 -20.46 15.40
C ILE A 157 23.58 -19.15 14.79
N ALA A 158 23.28 -18.16 15.63
CA ALA A 158 22.92 -16.83 15.19
C ALA A 158 23.40 -15.75 16.16
N THR A 159 23.79 -14.62 15.61
CA THR A 159 23.97 -13.38 16.36
C THR A 159 22.61 -12.85 16.79
N LEU A 160 22.43 -12.61 18.08
CA LEU A 160 21.28 -11.96 18.68
C LEU A 160 21.64 -10.49 18.95
N THR A 161 20.84 -9.58 18.42
CA THR A 161 20.92 -8.15 18.69
C THR A 161 19.73 -7.73 19.53
N PHE A 162 19.95 -7.11 20.69
CA PHE A 162 18.89 -6.79 21.65
C PHE A 162 19.12 -5.43 22.34
N GLY A 163 18.07 -4.90 22.99
CA GLY A 163 18.06 -3.54 23.53
C GLY A 163 17.72 -2.48 22.47
N VAL A 164 16.91 -2.83 21.46
CA VAL A 164 16.43 -1.89 20.44
C VAL A 164 15.28 -1.06 21.00
N ILE A 165 15.57 0.21 21.30
CA ILE A 165 14.62 1.17 21.90
C ILE A 165 13.90 2.02 20.83
N ASP A 166 14.50 2.19 19.65
CA ASP A 166 13.92 3.03 18.60
C ASP A 166 12.77 2.33 17.86
N GLU A 167 11.54 2.69 18.20
CA GLU A 167 10.31 2.22 17.55
C GLU A 167 10.29 2.47 16.03
N ARG A 168 11.02 3.48 15.52
CA ARG A 168 11.11 3.76 14.07
C ARG A 168 12.20 2.95 13.37
N SER A 169 13.22 2.49 14.09
CA SER A 169 14.19 1.51 13.56
C SER A 169 13.49 0.25 13.08
N PHE A 170 12.37 -0.14 13.70
CA PHE A 170 11.53 -1.23 13.23
C PHE A 170 11.05 -1.06 11.78
N ALA A 171 10.65 0.14 11.35
CA ALA A 171 10.22 0.39 9.96
C ALA A 171 11.38 0.18 8.96
N ASN A 172 12.63 0.37 9.42
CA ASN A 172 13.84 0.41 8.60
C ASN A 172 14.71 -0.87 8.67
N ILE A 173 14.47 -1.79 9.62
CA ILE A 173 15.13 -3.10 9.69
C ILE A 173 14.70 -3.96 8.48
N ASP A 174 15.65 -4.62 7.80
CA ASP A 174 15.57 -5.33 6.50
C ASP A 174 15.63 -4.42 5.23
N VAL A 175 16.76 -3.71 5.04
CA VAL A 175 17.05 -2.92 3.80
C VAL A 175 17.09 -3.80 2.54
N GLY A 176 17.24 -5.12 2.66
CA GLY A 176 17.16 -6.06 1.51
C GLY A 176 15.73 -6.43 1.07
N ASN A 177 14.71 -6.14 1.86
CA ASN A 177 13.30 -6.37 1.53
C ASN A 177 12.46 -5.24 2.16
N MET A 178 12.44 -4.08 1.53
CA MET A 178 11.62 -2.95 1.95
C MET A 178 10.17 -3.44 2.14
N ARG A 179 9.67 -3.35 3.38
CA ARG A 179 8.29 -3.74 3.72
C ARG A 179 7.34 -3.01 2.76
N SER A 180 6.43 -3.74 2.14
CA SER A 180 5.43 -3.12 1.28
C SER A 180 4.48 -2.28 2.14
N ARG A 181 3.90 -1.23 1.55
CA ARG A 181 2.87 -0.40 2.19
C ARG A 181 1.72 -1.23 2.78
N ALA A 182 1.27 -2.26 2.06
CA ALA A 182 0.24 -3.18 2.53
C ALA A 182 0.73 -3.98 3.75
N GLN A 183 1.97 -4.45 3.76
CA GLN A 183 2.54 -5.14 4.92
C GLN A 183 2.65 -4.22 6.13
N VAL A 184 3.03 -2.95 5.94
CA VAL A 184 3.06 -1.96 7.03
C VAL A 184 1.66 -1.81 7.64
N LEU A 185 0.61 -1.70 6.81
CA LEU A 185 -0.78 -1.64 7.28
C LEU A 185 -1.21 -2.93 8.00
N GLU A 186 -0.89 -4.11 7.46
CA GLU A 186 -1.19 -5.40 8.12
C GLU A 186 -0.55 -5.50 9.51
N MET A 187 0.72 -5.11 9.62
CA MET A 187 1.45 -5.12 10.89
C MET A 187 0.92 -4.11 11.90
N ALA A 188 0.32 -3.02 11.42
CA ALA A 188 -0.38 -2.06 12.26
C ALA A 188 -1.76 -2.54 12.73
N GLY A 189 -2.25 -3.68 12.23
CA GLY A 189 -3.46 -4.31 12.71
C GLY A 189 -4.75 -3.81 12.05
N VAL A 190 -4.68 -3.17 10.86
CA VAL A 190 -5.88 -2.71 10.15
C VAL A 190 -6.88 -3.85 9.95
N LYS A 191 -8.17 -3.58 10.16
CA LYS A 191 -9.25 -4.58 10.08
C LYS A 191 -9.78 -4.78 8.65
N VAL A 192 -9.49 -3.85 7.75
CA VAL A 192 -9.91 -3.88 6.34
C VAL A 192 -8.83 -4.52 5.46
N ASN A 193 -9.13 -4.77 4.19
CA ASN A 193 -8.15 -5.31 3.25
C ASN A 193 -6.96 -4.35 3.06
N ALA A 194 -5.84 -4.66 3.70
CA ALA A 194 -4.62 -3.84 3.68
C ALA A 194 -4.04 -3.63 2.28
N GLN A 195 -4.19 -4.60 1.38
CA GLN A 195 -3.70 -4.48 0.00
C GLN A 195 -4.51 -3.48 -0.81
N SER A 196 -5.83 -3.46 -0.62
CA SER A 196 -6.74 -2.50 -1.25
C SER A 196 -6.61 -1.13 -0.63
N LEU A 197 -6.59 -1.03 0.70
CA LEU A 197 -6.35 0.22 1.43
C LEU A 197 -5.03 0.87 1.01
N SER A 198 -3.97 0.07 0.86
CA SER A 198 -2.69 0.58 0.36
C SER A 198 -2.80 1.22 -1.03
N ARG A 199 -3.51 0.57 -1.96
CA ARG A 199 -3.71 1.10 -3.32
C ARG A 199 -4.59 2.34 -3.34
N VAL A 200 -5.65 2.35 -2.55
CA VAL A 200 -6.58 3.49 -2.43
C VAL A 200 -5.87 4.70 -1.84
N ALA A 201 -5.07 4.53 -0.79
CA ALA A 201 -4.24 5.59 -0.21
C ALA A 201 -3.23 6.16 -1.22
N MET A 202 -2.58 5.31 -2.02
CA MET A 202 -1.69 5.78 -3.08
C MET A 202 -2.41 6.61 -4.15
N LEU A 203 -3.61 6.17 -4.57
CA LEU A 203 -4.42 6.90 -5.55
C LEU A 203 -4.91 8.23 -5.00
N ALA A 204 -5.35 8.28 -3.75
CA ALA A 204 -5.79 9.49 -3.06
C ALA A 204 -4.65 10.51 -2.96
N LYS A 205 -3.47 10.11 -2.44
CA LYS A 205 -2.30 10.99 -2.33
C LYS A 205 -1.85 11.51 -3.70
N ALA A 206 -1.85 10.64 -4.71
CA ALA A 206 -1.50 11.01 -6.08
C ALA A 206 -2.49 12.02 -6.67
N PHE A 207 -3.79 11.82 -6.44
CA PHE A 207 -4.84 12.73 -6.90
C PHE A 207 -4.72 14.10 -6.22
N GLU A 208 -4.52 14.13 -4.91
CA GLU A 208 -4.33 15.36 -4.11
C GLU A 208 -3.08 16.13 -4.53
N SER A 209 -2.00 15.42 -4.88
CA SER A 209 -0.76 16.04 -5.37
C SER A 209 -0.89 16.57 -6.80
N THR A 210 -1.96 16.24 -7.52
CA THR A 210 -2.16 16.64 -8.92
C THR A 210 -2.78 18.04 -8.97
N LYS A 211 -1.96 19.06 -9.29
CA LYS A 211 -2.39 20.47 -9.42
C LYS A 211 -3.64 20.69 -10.26
N ASN A 212 -3.73 19.99 -11.41
CA ASN A 212 -4.91 20.00 -12.26
C ASN A 212 -5.59 18.61 -12.19
N PRO A 213 -6.74 18.45 -11.51
CA PRO A 213 -7.35 17.14 -11.30
C PRO A 213 -7.76 16.45 -12.62
N PHE A 214 -8.05 17.21 -13.68
CA PHE A 214 -8.33 16.69 -15.02
C PHE A 214 -7.10 16.08 -15.71
N ALA A 215 -5.90 16.39 -15.20
CA ALA A 215 -4.63 15.83 -15.66
C ALA A 215 -4.17 14.62 -14.83
N PHE A 216 -4.98 14.11 -13.89
CA PHE A 216 -4.63 12.94 -13.10
C PHE A 216 -4.38 11.71 -13.98
N ARG A 217 -3.28 11.01 -13.74
CA ARG A 217 -2.84 9.83 -14.52
C ARG A 217 -2.38 8.66 -13.63
N GLY A 218 -2.98 8.54 -12.45
CA GLY A 218 -2.70 7.45 -11.52
C GLY A 218 -1.52 7.79 -10.62
N THR A 219 -0.82 6.76 -10.14
CA THR A 219 0.23 6.89 -9.12
C THR A 219 1.63 7.10 -9.70
N GLN A 220 1.75 7.39 -11.00
CA GLN A 220 3.04 7.55 -11.67
C GLN A 220 3.70 8.84 -11.21
N GLY A 221 4.97 8.75 -10.76
CA GLY A 221 5.72 9.89 -10.22
C GLY A 221 5.34 10.29 -8.79
N THR A 222 4.41 9.58 -8.14
CA THR A 222 4.07 9.82 -6.73
C THR A 222 5.06 9.12 -5.82
N SER A 223 5.87 9.90 -5.09
CA SER A 223 6.63 9.37 -3.96
C SER A 223 5.71 9.18 -2.75
N PHE A 224 5.71 7.98 -2.18
CA PHE A 224 4.95 7.69 -0.97
C PHE A 224 5.68 6.62 -0.18
N GLN A 225 6.46 6.97 0.83
CA GLN A 225 7.28 5.96 1.51
C GLN A 225 6.40 4.96 2.28
N PRO A 226 6.82 3.68 2.42
CA PRO A 226 6.07 2.72 3.22
C PRO A 226 5.82 3.17 4.65
N SER A 227 6.74 3.93 5.25
CA SER A 227 6.59 4.50 6.59
C SER A 227 5.50 5.58 6.69
N GLU A 228 5.25 6.31 5.60
CA GLU A 228 4.26 7.41 5.57
C GLU A 228 2.81 6.90 5.48
N ILE A 229 2.60 5.63 5.13
CA ILE A 229 1.24 5.16 4.83
C ILE A 229 0.34 5.11 6.05
N LEU A 230 0.88 4.81 7.23
CA LEU A 230 0.10 4.76 8.46
C LEU A 230 -0.46 6.14 8.77
N THR A 231 0.42 7.14 8.84
CA THR A 231 0.03 8.53 9.11
C THR A 231 -0.99 9.05 8.08
N TYR A 232 -0.81 8.72 6.80
CA TYR A 232 -1.76 9.17 5.77
C TYR A 232 -3.13 8.49 5.90
N VAL A 233 -3.18 7.18 6.18
CA VAL A 233 -4.44 6.46 6.40
C VAL A 233 -5.14 6.93 7.67
N GLU A 234 -4.37 7.23 8.73
CA GLU A 234 -4.88 7.78 9.99
C GLU A 234 -5.56 9.14 9.81
N GLN A 235 -4.93 10.02 9.02
CA GLN A 235 -5.49 11.33 8.69
C GLN A 235 -6.69 11.26 7.72
N ASN A 236 -6.91 10.12 7.07
CA ASN A 236 -7.93 9.93 6.04
C ASN A 236 -8.70 8.62 6.29
N HIS A 237 -9.35 8.50 7.46
CA HIS A 237 -10.09 7.28 7.84
C HIS A 237 -11.20 6.89 6.84
N GLU A 238 -11.75 7.86 6.10
CA GLU A 238 -12.72 7.65 5.01
C GLU A 238 -12.25 6.67 3.93
N LEU A 239 -10.92 6.55 3.74
CA LEU A 239 -10.32 5.57 2.83
C LEU A 239 -10.61 4.15 3.31
N ALA A 240 -10.48 3.90 4.62
CA ALA A 240 -10.73 2.59 5.22
C ALA A 240 -12.21 2.24 5.19
N LEU A 241 -13.09 3.21 5.45
CA LEU A 241 -14.55 3.04 5.34
C LEU A 241 -14.97 2.65 3.91
N SER A 242 -14.41 3.33 2.92
CA SER A 242 -14.67 3.03 1.51
C SER A 242 -14.18 1.64 1.10
N VAL A 243 -13.05 1.19 1.66
CA VAL A 243 -12.57 -0.18 1.45
C VAL A 243 -13.48 -1.19 2.11
N ASP A 244 -13.88 -0.98 3.37
CA ASP A 244 -14.75 -1.90 4.11
C ASP A 244 -16.13 -2.07 3.43
N PHE A 245 -16.77 -0.97 3.05
CA PHE A 245 -18.03 -0.96 2.32
C PHE A 245 -17.92 -1.83 1.04
N VAL A 246 -16.92 -1.55 0.20
CA VAL A 246 -16.74 -2.29 -1.05
C VAL A 246 -16.38 -3.77 -0.79
N SER A 247 -15.56 -4.06 0.23
CA SER A 247 -15.25 -5.44 0.64
C SER A 247 -16.50 -6.23 0.99
N LYS A 248 -17.44 -5.63 1.74
CA LYS A 248 -18.71 -6.26 2.12
C LYS A 248 -19.59 -6.57 0.91
N VAL A 249 -19.70 -5.63 -0.04
CA VAL A 249 -20.48 -5.83 -1.28
C VAL A 249 -19.83 -6.91 -2.17
N LEU A 250 -18.52 -6.83 -2.38
CA LEU A 250 -17.79 -7.81 -3.21
C LEU A 250 -17.79 -9.21 -2.62
N LYS A 251 -17.81 -9.36 -1.29
CA LYS A 251 -17.92 -10.68 -0.65
C LYS A 251 -19.21 -11.40 -1.04
N ARG A 252 -20.30 -10.66 -1.28
CA ARG A 252 -21.60 -11.21 -1.68
C ARG A 252 -21.73 -11.37 -3.20
N HIS A 253 -21.10 -10.51 -3.99
CA HIS A 253 -21.26 -10.41 -5.45
C HIS A 253 -19.93 -10.49 -6.20
N LYS A 254 -19.09 -11.46 -5.83
CA LYS A 254 -17.72 -11.57 -6.37
C LYS A 254 -17.70 -11.92 -7.86
N LEU A 255 -18.65 -12.75 -8.32
CA LEU A 255 -18.68 -13.27 -9.69
C LEU A 255 -19.21 -12.23 -10.68
N GLU A 256 -20.02 -11.30 -10.19
CA GLU A 256 -20.67 -10.23 -10.95
C GLU A 256 -19.78 -8.99 -11.10
N SER A 257 -18.68 -8.93 -10.34
CA SER A 257 -17.80 -7.77 -10.28
C SER A 257 -16.96 -7.59 -11.54
N GLN A 258 -17.01 -6.39 -12.11
CA GLN A 258 -16.30 -6.01 -13.34
C GLN A 258 -14.95 -5.29 -13.12
N ALA A 259 -14.58 -5.02 -11.88
CA ALA A 259 -13.34 -4.32 -11.54
C ALA A 259 -12.80 -4.76 -10.17
N SER A 260 -11.56 -4.36 -9.85
CA SER A 260 -10.96 -4.69 -8.56
C SER A 260 -11.55 -3.85 -7.42
N GLU A 261 -11.49 -4.40 -6.20
CA GLU A 261 -11.89 -3.72 -4.97
C GLU A 261 -11.28 -2.32 -4.83
N SER A 262 -9.98 -2.18 -5.14
CA SER A 262 -9.30 -0.88 -5.08
C SER A 262 -9.88 0.16 -6.06
N VAL A 263 -10.41 -0.25 -7.21
CA VAL A 263 -11.03 0.67 -8.18
C VAL A 263 -12.33 1.21 -7.61
N TYR A 264 -13.21 0.32 -7.14
CA TYR A 264 -14.49 0.72 -6.56
C TYR A 264 -14.30 1.51 -5.26
N ALA A 265 -13.39 1.10 -4.39
CA ALA A 265 -13.14 1.78 -3.12
C ALA A 265 -12.57 3.19 -3.33
N PHE A 266 -11.64 3.37 -4.28
CA PHE A 266 -11.17 4.71 -4.63
C PHE A 266 -12.27 5.56 -5.27
N ALA A 267 -13.11 4.97 -6.13
CA ALA A 267 -14.23 5.69 -6.72
C ALA A 267 -15.24 6.14 -5.67
N HIS A 268 -15.61 5.25 -4.74
CA HIS A 268 -16.48 5.54 -3.61
C HIS A 268 -15.94 6.68 -2.74
N TYR A 269 -14.66 6.57 -2.31
CA TYR A 269 -13.98 7.62 -1.55
C TYR A 269 -14.03 8.97 -2.27
N LEU A 270 -13.62 9.01 -3.55
CA LEU A 270 -13.50 10.26 -4.27
C LEU A 270 -14.87 10.91 -4.55
N ILE A 271 -15.91 10.10 -4.79
CA ILE A 271 -17.28 10.59 -4.90
C ILE A 271 -17.71 11.23 -3.57
N LYS A 272 -17.56 10.54 -2.43
CA LYS A 272 -17.95 11.08 -1.11
C LYS A 272 -17.18 12.37 -0.79
N LYS A 273 -15.86 12.37 -0.97
CA LYS A 273 -15.02 13.56 -0.76
C LYS A 273 -15.49 14.75 -1.59
N LYS A 274 -15.78 14.54 -2.88
CA LYS A 274 -16.28 15.62 -3.76
C LYS A 274 -17.72 16.01 -3.51
N LEU A 275 -18.54 15.12 -2.96
CA LEU A 275 -19.89 15.47 -2.50
C LEU A 275 -19.82 16.42 -1.30
N THR A 276 -18.95 16.17 -0.33
CA THR A 276 -18.76 17.06 0.83
C THR A 276 -18.27 18.44 0.42
N GLU A 277 -17.46 18.53 -0.64
CA GLU A 277 -17.03 19.82 -1.23
C GLU A 277 -18.14 20.50 -2.06
N SER A 278 -19.18 19.76 -2.46
CA SER A 278 -20.27 20.27 -3.30
C SER A 278 -21.49 20.65 -2.46
N HIS A 279 -22.03 21.86 -2.66
CA HIS A 279 -23.26 22.30 -1.99
C HIS A 279 -24.53 21.74 -2.66
N LEU A 280 -24.57 20.44 -2.94
CA LEU A 280 -25.75 19.78 -3.53
C LEU A 280 -26.77 19.47 -2.41
N GLU A 281 -27.96 20.08 -2.48
CA GLU A 281 -28.99 19.95 -1.44
C GLU A 281 -29.76 18.61 -1.50
N CYS A 282 -29.87 18.00 -2.69
CA CYS A 282 -30.61 16.75 -2.87
C CYS A 282 -29.87 15.84 -3.86
N LEU A 283 -29.66 14.57 -3.46
CA LEU A 283 -29.03 13.56 -4.29
C LEU A 283 -30.08 12.59 -4.83
N PRO A 284 -30.09 12.32 -6.15
CA PRO A 284 -31.02 11.36 -6.74
C PRO A 284 -30.72 9.92 -6.31
N LEU A 285 -29.47 9.65 -5.91
CA LEU A 285 -28.97 8.35 -5.50
C LEU A 285 -27.79 8.55 -4.54
N THR A 286 -27.61 7.67 -3.57
CA THR A 286 -26.41 7.71 -2.72
C THR A 286 -25.22 7.01 -3.42
N PRO A 287 -23.96 7.39 -3.12
CA PRO A 287 -22.79 6.69 -3.63
C PRO A 287 -22.81 5.19 -3.35
N GLU A 288 -23.31 4.81 -2.18
CA GLU A 288 -23.41 3.42 -1.73
C GLU A 288 -24.38 2.62 -2.60
N VAL A 289 -25.55 3.18 -2.93
CA VAL A 289 -26.51 2.50 -3.82
C VAL A 289 -25.97 2.40 -5.23
N TYR A 290 -25.38 3.48 -5.76
CA TYR A 290 -24.76 3.48 -7.09
C TYR A 290 -23.67 2.41 -7.22
N LEU A 291 -22.72 2.38 -6.29
CA LEU A 291 -21.64 1.39 -6.30
C LEU A 291 -22.17 -0.04 -6.06
N THR A 292 -23.19 -0.22 -5.22
CA THR A 292 -23.81 -1.53 -5.00
C THR A 292 -24.43 -2.07 -6.28
N ARG A 293 -25.20 -1.25 -7.02
CA ARG A 293 -25.78 -1.62 -8.32
C ARG A 293 -24.70 -1.91 -9.36
N LEU A 294 -23.65 -1.08 -9.41
CA LEU A 294 -22.50 -1.29 -10.28
C LEU A 294 -21.75 -2.59 -10.01
N ILE A 295 -21.64 -3.03 -8.75
CA ILE A 295 -20.94 -4.26 -8.40
C ILE A 295 -21.84 -5.49 -8.60
N SER A 296 -23.09 -5.42 -8.12
CA SER A 296 -24.00 -6.57 -8.03
C SER A 296 -24.86 -6.83 -9.26
N SER A 297 -24.98 -5.86 -10.18
CA SER A 297 -25.98 -5.85 -11.27
C SER A 297 -27.45 -5.89 -10.84
N ILE A 298 -27.75 -5.80 -9.54
CA ILE A 298 -29.13 -5.85 -9.04
C ILE A 298 -29.86 -4.56 -9.42
N GLY A 299 -31.06 -4.68 -9.97
CA GLY A 299 -31.92 -3.55 -10.33
C GLY A 299 -31.60 -2.91 -11.68
N LEU A 300 -30.92 -3.63 -12.56
CA LEU A 300 -30.73 -3.26 -13.97
C LEU A 300 -31.86 -3.86 -14.81
N GLU A 301 -32.60 -3.00 -15.50
CA GLU A 301 -33.79 -3.38 -16.28
C GLU A 301 -33.63 -3.03 -17.77
N SER A 302 -32.76 -2.07 -18.11
CA SER A 302 -32.56 -1.59 -19.48
C SER A 302 -31.08 -1.40 -19.84
N GLU A 303 -30.77 -1.45 -21.15
CA GLU A 303 -29.46 -1.04 -21.65
C GLU A 303 -29.19 0.47 -21.49
N ASP A 304 -30.26 1.24 -21.30
CA ASP A 304 -30.20 2.68 -21.08
C ASP A 304 -29.79 3.03 -19.64
N ASP A 305 -29.85 2.07 -18.71
CA ASP A 305 -29.46 2.28 -17.33
C ASP A 305 -27.99 2.69 -17.23
N VAL A 306 -27.72 3.72 -16.43
CA VAL A 306 -26.38 4.29 -16.26
C VAL A 306 -25.40 3.22 -15.79
N GLU A 307 -25.79 2.42 -14.79
CA GLU A 307 -24.96 1.35 -14.26
C GLU A 307 -24.72 0.23 -15.28
N TYR A 308 -25.69 -0.07 -16.15
CA TYR A 308 -25.51 -1.02 -17.24
C TYR A 308 -24.45 -0.52 -18.23
N GLN A 309 -24.54 0.74 -18.66
CA GLN A 309 -23.56 1.34 -19.57
C GLN A 309 -22.15 1.36 -18.97
N VAL A 310 -22.01 1.72 -17.69
CA VAL A 310 -20.73 1.66 -16.97
C VAL A 310 -20.22 0.22 -16.96
N ARG A 311 -21.03 -0.76 -16.54
CA ARG A 311 -20.64 -2.18 -16.46
C ARG A 311 -20.24 -2.75 -17.82
N LYS A 312 -20.99 -2.43 -18.88
CA LYS A 312 -20.68 -2.82 -20.27
C LYS A 312 -19.30 -2.32 -20.68
N TYR A 313 -18.97 -1.07 -20.33
CA TYR A 313 -17.62 -0.54 -20.58
C TYR A 313 -16.55 -1.20 -19.69
N LEU A 314 -16.80 -1.40 -18.39
CA LEU A 314 -15.86 -2.09 -17.49
C LEU A 314 -15.54 -3.52 -17.96
N GLN A 315 -16.56 -4.27 -18.40
CA GLN A 315 -16.45 -5.63 -18.94
C GLN A 315 -15.53 -5.66 -20.16
N SER A 316 -15.61 -4.66 -21.04
CA SER A 316 -14.71 -4.55 -22.22
C SER A 316 -13.23 -4.41 -21.85
N LEU A 317 -12.93 -4.03 -20.61
CA LEU A 317 -11.58 -3.81 -20.10
C LEU A 317 -11.06 -4.96 -19.22
N VAL A 318 -11.84 -6.00 -18.93
CA VAL A 318 -11.48 -7.02 -17.93
C VAL A 318 -10.13 -7.70 -18.20
N HIS A 319 -9.78 -7.92 -19.47
CA HIS A 319 -8.50 -8.52 -19.87
C HIS A 319 -7.33 -7.54 -19.92
N GLU A 320 -7.54 -6.25 -19.65
CA GLU A 320 -6.50 -5.23 -19.64
C GLU A 320 -6.02 -4.94 -18.20
N SER A 321 -4.71 -5.04 -17.95
CA SER A 321 -4.10 -4.80 -16.64
C SER A 321 -3.22 -3.55 -16.55
N SER A 322 -3.26 -2.68 -17.57
CA SER A 322 -2.42 -1.48 -17.64
C SER A 322 -2.89 -0.36 -16.69
N SER A 323 -1.98 0.55 -16.31
CA SER A 323 -2.33 1.78 -15.59
C SER A 323 -3.38 2.62 -16.31
N TYR A 324 -3.40 2.57 -17.64
CA TYR A 324 -4.42 3.23 -18.47
C TYR A 324 -5.79 2.59 -18.33
N SER A 325 -5.85 1.25 -18.26
CA SER A 325 -7.12 0.55 -18.04
C SER A 325 -7.72 0.92 -16.68
N LEU A 326 -6.90 1.11 -15.63
CA LEU A 326 -7.33 1.63 -14.33
C LEU A 326 -8.00 3.01 -14.46
N LEU A 327 -7.35 3.95 -15.15
CA LEU A 327 -7.89 5.30 -15.37
C LEU A 327 -9.18 5.30 -16.20
N CYS A 328 -9.29 4.39 -17.18
CA CYS A 328 -10.50 4.23 -17.97
C CYS A 328 -11.67 3.74 -17.12
N ARG A 329 -11.43 2.74 -16.25
CA ARG A 329 -12.44 2.23 -15.33
C ARG A 329 -12.93 3.31 -14.37
N LEU A 330 -12.00 4.04 -13.74
CA LEU A 330 -12.33 5.15 -12.85
C LEU A 330 -13.13 6.24 -13.57
N SER A 331 -12.66 6.69 -14.73
CA SER A 331 -13.36 7.73 -15.49
C SER A 331 -14.75 7.29 -15.91
N ALA A 332 -14.94 6.03 -16.32
CA ALA A 332 -16.27 5.52 -16.66
C ALA A 332 -17.23 5.50 -15.45
N ILE A 333 -16.76 5.05 -14.28
CA ILE A 333 -17.53 5.08 -13.04
C ILE A 333 -17.93 6.52 -12.69
N PHE A 334 -17.00 7.48 -12.81
CA PHE A 334 -17.28 8.88 -12.53
C PHE A 334 -18.18 9.55 -13.57
N LYS A 335 -18.09 9.15 -14.86
CA LYS A 335 -19.02 9.61 -15.89
C LYS A 335 -20.45 9.17 -15.58
N GLY A 336 -20.63 7.90 -15.19
CA GLY A 336 -21.96 7.42 -14.78
C GLY A 336 -22.50 8.17 -13.56
N TRP A 337 -21.66 8.42 -12.55
CA TRP A 337 -22.06 9.22 -11.38
C TRP A 337 -22.46 10.64 -11.77
N ASN A 338 -21.65 11.31 -12.59
CA ASN A 338 -21.94 12.66 -13.06
C ASN A 338 -23.21 12.74 -13.92
N SER A 339 -23.56 11.67 -14.66
CA SER A 339 -24.82 11.59 -15.40
C SER A 339 -26.03 11.67 -14.47
N TYR A 340 -26.01 11.02 -13.30
CA TYR A 340 -27.09 11.17 -12.30
C TYR A 340 -27.24 12.60 -11.79
N LEU A 341 -26.12 13.32 -11.65
CA LEU A 341 -26.10 14.71 -11.21
C LEU A 341 -26.40 15.71 -12.34
N ASN A 342 -26.76 15.24 -13.55
CA ASN A 342 -26.93 16.06 -14.75
C ASN A 342 -25.69 16.90 -15.11
N ILE A 343 -24.50 16.44 -14.70
CA ILE A 343 -23.24 17.11 -14.98
C ILE A 343 -22.74 16.68 -16.37
N PRO A 344 -22.41 17.61 -17.28
CA PRO A 344 -21.93 17.27 -18.61
C PRO A 344 -20.65 16.44 -18.60
N ILE A 345 -20.69 15.25 -19.23
CA ILE A 345 -19.54 14.34 -19.36
C ILE A 345 -18.81 14.51 -20.68
N VAL A 346 -17.51 14.17 -20.71
CA VAL A 346 -16.70 14.23 -21.94
C VAL A 346 -17.20 13.21 -22.96
N GLY A 347 -17.48 13.66 -24.18
CA GLY A 347 -17.92 12.81 -25.28
C GLY A 347 -19.38 12.36 -25.22
N ASN A 348 -20.16 12.84 -24.25
CA ASN A 348 -21.59 12.55 -24.05
C ASN A 348 -21.94 11.05 -23.96
N LYS A 349 -20.95 10.19 -23.65
CA LYS A 349 -21.11 8.74 -23.50
C LYS A 349 -20.26 8.24 -22.34
N ILE A 350 -20.71 7.16 -21.70
CA ILE A 350 -20.00 6.47 -20.60
C ILE A 350 -18.93 5.54 -21.18
N THR A 351 -18.01 6.13 -21.95
CA THR A 351 -16.82 5.47 -22.51
C THR A 351 -15.66 6.47 -22.48
N VAL A 352 -14.42 5.97 -22.53
CA VAL A 352 -13.23 6.84 -22.54
C VAL A 352 -12.61 6.83 -23.91
N LYS A 353 -12.38 8.02 -24.49
CA LYS A 353 -11.68 8.17 -25.77
C LYS A 353 -10.21 7.75 -25.63
N ARG A 354 -9.81 6.73 -26.39
CA ARG A 354 -8.45 6.17 -26.42
C ARG A 354 -7.77 6.52 -27.74
N ILE A 355 -6.44 6.62 -27.73
CA ILE A 355 -5.65 6.70 -28.98
C ILE A 355 -5.77 5.38 -29.73
N SER A 356 -5.84 5.45 -31.06
CA SER A 356 -5.87 4.27 -31.92
C SER A 356 -4.67 3.36 -31.65
N ARG A 357 -4.90 2.04 -31.60
CA ARG A 357 -3.83 1.04 -31.43
C ARG A 357 -2.94 0.90 -32.66
N TYR A 358 -3.44 1.33 -33.81
CA TYR A 358 -2.79 1.19 -35.11
C TYR A 358 -2.89 2.50 -35.88
N ARG A 359 -1.84 2.88 -36.62
CA ARG A 359 -1.94 3.84 -37.73
C ARG A 359 -2.05 3.08 -39.04
N LYS A 360 -2.57 3.74 -40.08
CA LYS A 360 -2.38 3.27 -41.46
C LYS A 360 -1.07 3.86 -41.98
N ASP A 361 -0.23 3.06 -42.63
CA ASP A 361 0.87 3.57 -43.46
C ASP A 361 0.34 4.11 -44.80
N GLU A 362 1.24 4.61 -45.65
CA GLU A 362 0.89 5.15 -46.98
C GLU A 362 0.21 4.12 -47.88
N ASP A 363 0.47 2.83 -47.64
CA ASP A 363 -0.12 1.69 -48.33
C ASP A 363 -1.42 1.17 -47.67
N GLY A 364 -1.86 1.80 -46.57
CA GLY A 364 -3.09 1.46 -45.87
C GLY A 364 -2.99 0.30 -44.87
N ASN A 365 -1.79 -0.26 -44.63
CA ASN A 365 -1.55 -1.33 -43.67
C ASN A 365 -1.58 -0.81 -42.22
N LYS A 366 -2.09 -1.65 -41.31
CA LYS A 366 -2.18 -1.32 -39.88
C LYS A 366 -0.83 -1.50 -39.19
N VAL A 367 -0.09 -0.43 -39.00
CA VAL A 367 1.18 -0.43 -38.25
C VAL A 367 0.90 -0.18 -36.76
N PRO A 368 1.36 -1.06 -35.85
CA PRO A 368 1.20 -0.87 -34.41
C PRO A 368 2.00 0.35 -33.92
N LEU A 369 1.35 1.24 -33.16
CA LEU A 369 2.02 2.41 -32.60
C LEU A 369 2.79 2.04 -31.31
N PRO A 370 4.04 2.50 -31.12
CA PRO A 370 4.90 2.16 -29.96
C PRO A 370 4.43 2.77 -28.61
N SER A 371 3.16 3.14 -28.50
CA SER A 371 2.53 3.62 -27.26
C SER A 371 1.04 3.28 -27.27
N ALA A 372 0.71 2.00 -27.48
CA ALA A 372 -0.66 1.50 -27.36
C ALA A 372 -1.17 1.67 -25.91
N GLY A 373 -1.92 2.76 -25.64
CA GLY A 373 -2.57 2.96 -24.33
C GLY A 373 -2.91 4.40 -23.90
N ASN A 374 -2.56 5.45 -24.65
CA ASN A 374 -2.83 6.81 -24.16
C ASN A 374 -4.33 7.19 -24.19
N ILE A 375 -4.80 7.82 -23.11
CA ILE A 375 -6.15 8.37 -22.97
C ILE A 375 -6.18 9.77 -23.59
N ASN A 376 -7.04 9.96 -24.61
CA ASN A 376 -7.13 11.19 -25.37
C ASN A 376 -8.24 12.14 -24.87
N GLU A 377 -8.49 12.11 -23.56
CA GLU A 377 -9.45 13.00 -22.91
C GLU A 377 -9.00 13.37 -21.50
N ALA A 378 -9.57 14.44 -20.95
CA ALA A 378 -9.43 14.81 -19.55
C ALA A 378 -9.89 13.65 -18.64
N PHE A 379 -9.22 13.47 -17.50
CA PHE A 379 -9.69 12.59 -16.45
C PHE A 379 -11.05 13.09 -15.95
N THR A 380 -12.01 12.20 -15.75
CA THR A 380 -13.32 12.60 -15.21
C THR A 380 -13.22 12.70 -13.69
N VAL A 381 -13.65 13.83 -13.14
CA VAL A 381 -13.71 14.08 -11.68
C VAL A 381 -15.18 14.03 -11.26
N PRO A 382 -15.55 13.27 -10.23
CA PRO A 382 -16.94 13.22 -9.78
C PRO A 382 -17.38 14.58 -9.21
N CYS A 383 -18.67 14.92 -9.40
CA CYS A 383 -19.30 16.15 -8.91
C CYS A 383 -18.74 17.47 -9.51
N VAL A 384 -17.89 17.39 -10.54
CA VAL A 384 -17.27 18.56 -11.17
C VAL A 384 -17.54 18.56 -12.67
N ILE A 385 -17.90 19.73 -13.22
CA ILE A 385 -18.11 19.94 -14.67
C ILE A 385 -16.82 19.62 -15.43
N LYS A 386 -16.96 19.03 -16.63
CA LYS A 386 -15.81 18.71 -17.51
C LYS A 386 -14.85 19.89 -17.65
N GLY A 387 -13.58 19.66 -17.32
CA GLY A 387 -12.50 20.63 -17.53
C GLY A 387 -11.94 20.59 -18.96
N LEU A 388 -11.15 21.61 -19.31
CA LEU A 388 -10.39 21.62 -20.56
C LEU A 388 -9.39 20.45 -20.60
N THR A 389 -9.30 19.77 -21.75
CA THR A 389 -8.30 18.73 -21.97
C THR A 389 -6.90 19.33 -21.79
N PRO A 390 -6.07 18.82 -20.86
CA PRO A 390 -4.75 19.39 -20.62
C PRO A 390 -3.88 19.43 -21.88
N LYS A 391 -3.14 20.54 -22.09
CA LYS A 391 -2.32 20.79 -23.30
C LYS A 391 -1.38 19.64 -23.69
N ARG A 392 -0.84 18.91 -22.71
CA ARG A 392 0.03 17.74 -22.94
C ARG A 392 -0.69 16.59 -23.67
N ILE A 393 -1.98 16.40 -23.39
CA ILE A 393 -2.82 15.38 -24.04
C ILE A 393 -3.20 15.84 -25.44
N MET A 394 -3.50 17.13 -25.63
CA MET A 394 -3.73 17.69 -26.97
C MET A 394 -2.50 17.55 -27.87
N LYS A 395 -1.30 17.79 -27.34
CA LYS A 395 -0.05 17.59 -28.09
C LYS A 395 0.22 16.13 -28.45
N GLN A 396 -0.16 15.18 -27.59
CA GLN A 396 -0.04 13.73 -27.89
C GLN A 396 -1.00 13.26 -28.99
N ALA A 397 -2.15 13.91 -29.15
CA ALA A 397 -3.07 13.65 -30.25
C ALA A 397 -2.53 14.16 -31.61
N ASN A 398 -1.66 15.18 -31.58
CA ASN A 398 -1.16 15.91 -32.74
C ASN A 398 0.32 15.63 -33.05
N VAL A 399 0.90 14.52 -32.55
CA VAL A 399 2.27 14.15 -32.96
C VAL A 399 2.20 13.58 -34.39
N GLU A 400 2.37 14.45 -35.37
CA GLU A 400 2.95 14.05 -36.66
C GLU A 400 4.41 13.68 -36.39
N VAL A 401 4.77 12.45 -36.73
CA VAL A 401 6.18 12.01 -36.74
C VAL A 401 6.59 12.08 -38.20
N GLU A 402 7.63 12.87 -38.48
CA GLU A 402 8.36 12.91 -39.75
C GLU A 402 8.73 11.52 -40.26
#